data_AF-A0A1U7T4U6-F1
#
_entry.id   AF-A0A1U7T4U6-F1
#
_cell.length_a   1.000
_cell.length_b   1.000
_cell.length_c   1.000
_cell.angle_alpha   90.00
_cell.angle_beta   90.00
_cell.angle_gamma   90.00
#
_symmetry.space_group_name_H-M   'P 1'
#
loop_
_entity.id
_entity.type
_entity.pdbx_description
1 polymer ?
#
loop_
_entity_poly.entity_id
_entity_poly.type
_entity_poly.pdbx_seq_one_letter_code
_entity_poly.pdbx_strand_id
1 'polypeptide(L)'
;LQDVIPDASKYCGPYKPHSILKQDNPSYKETGDDHGHDTIGMVVIHKMGHTAAGTSTNGIKFKIPGRIGDSPIPGAGAYADDTAGAAAATGDGDILMRFLPSYQAVEYMRGGEDPTIACQKVISRIHKYYPKFFGAVICANVTGSYGAACNKLSTFTQFSFMVYNSLKNQPTEEKVDCI
;
A
#
# COMPACT_ATOMS: atom_id res chain seq x y z
N LEU A 1 15.15 -16.71 0.15
CA LEU A 1 16.01 -15.95 1.11
C LEU A 1 17.48 -16.40 1.04
N GLN A 2 17.93 -17.06 -0.04
CA GLN A 2 19.23 -17.74 -0.07
C GLN A 2 20.40 -16.91 -0.65
N ASP A 3 20.18 -15.64 -1.04
CA ASP A 3 21.15 -14.87 -1.84
C ASP A 3 21.41 -13.45 -1.30
N VAL A 4 21.57 -13.30 0.03
CA VAL A 4 21.87 -12.02 0.67
C VAL A 4 23.12 -12.08 1.55
N ILE A 5 23.82 -10.95 1.65
CA ILE A 5 24.95 -10.72 2.57
C ILE A 5 24.50 -9.71 3.64
N PRO A 6 24.75 -9.96 4.94
CA PRO A 6 25.34 -11.18 5.50
C PRO A 6 24.36 -12.37 5.47
N ASP A 7 24.87 -13.59 5.68
CA ASP A 7 24.07 -14.82 5.71
C ASP A 7 22.85 -14.69 6.63
N ALA A 8 21.66 -14.79 6.04
CA ALA A 8 20.40 -14.59 6.72
C ALA A 8 20.08 -15.65 7.79
N SER A 9 20.76 -16.79 7.78
CA SER A 9 20.66 -17.80 8.83
C SER A 9 21.52 -17.50 10.07
N LYS A 10 22.47 -16.56 9.96
CA LYS A 10 23.47 -16.27 11.01
C LYS A 10 23.41 -14.84 11.56
N TYR A 11 22.94 -13.89 10.76
CA TYR A 11 22.97 -12.46 11.10
C TYR A 11 21.62 -11.83 10.76
N CYS A 12 21.23 -10.77 11.47
CA CYS A 12 19.97 -10.05 11.27
C CYS A 12 20.08 -8.85 10.31
N GLY A 13 21.07 -8.84 9.41
CA GLY A 13 21.30 -7.77 8.45
C GLY A 13 22.08 -6.55 9.01
N PRO A 14 22.02 -5.37 8.36
CA PRO A 14 21.25 -5.08 7.14
C PRO A 14 21.68 -5.97 5.97
N TYR A 15 20.70 -6.55 5.26
CA TYR A 15 20.95 -7.43 4.14
C TYR A 15 21.14 -6.63 2.85
N LYS A 16 22.06 -7.11 2.03
CA LYS A 16 22.32 -6.62 0.68
C LYS A 16 22.29 -7.80 -0.29
N PRO A 17 21.93 -7.58 -1.56
CA PRO A 17 22.05 -8.63 -2.56
C PRO A 17 23.49 -9.12 -2.61
N HIS A 18 23.69 -10.44 -2.72
CA HIS A 18 24.99 -10.96 -3.07
C HIS A 18 25.35 -10.37 -4.44
N SER A 19 26.45 -9.65 -4.56
CA SER A 19 26.92 -9.12 -5.85
C SER A 19 27.34 -10.30 -6.73
N ILE A 20 26.36 -10.96 -7.37
CA ILE A 20 26.64 -11.97 -8.39
C ILE A 20 27.09 -11.18 -9.63
N LEU A 21 28.34 -11.48 -10.01
CA LEU A 21 29.08 -11.05 -11.19
C LEU A 21 28.20 -10.60 -12.36
N LYS A 22 28.61 -9.48 -12.98
CA LYS A 22 28.20 -9.06 -14.33
C LYS A 22 28.03 -10.28 -15.23
N GLN A 23 26.79 -10.65 -15.55
CA GLN A 23 26.50 -11.44 -16.73
C GLN A 23 26.05 -10.46 -17.80
N ASP A 24 26.93 -10.27 -18.78
CA ASP A 24 26.65 -9.56 -20.02
C ASP A 24 25.49 -10.25 -20.76
N ASN A 25 24.29 -9.69 -20.69
CA ASN A 25 23.41 -9.49 -21.85
C ASN A 25 22.26 -8.52 -21.52
N PRO A 26 21.86 -7.66 -22.48
CA PRO A 26 21.28 -6.35 -22.20
C PRO A 26 19.75 -6.37 -22.16
N SER A 27 19.17 -5.40 -21.43
CA SER A 27 17.74 -5.07 -21.35
C SER A 27 16.94 -5.59 -20.13
N TYR A 28 17.53 -5.55 -18.95
CA TYR A 28 16.77 -5.04 -17.81
C TYR A 28 17.41 -3.72 -17.39
N LYS A 29 16.84 -2.61 -17.88
CA LYS A 29 17.00 -1.34 -17.16
C LYS A 29 16.33 -1.60 -15.82
N GLU A 30 17.11 -1.90 -14.79
CA GLU A 30 16.69 -1.62 -13.43
C GLU A 30 16.37 -0.12 -13.40
N THR A 31 15.10 0.18 -13.66
CA THR A 31 14.49 1.40 -13.17
C THR A 31 14.44 1.17 -11.67
N GLY A 32 15.56 1.47 -11.02
CA GLY A 32 15.75 1.31 -9.58
C GLY A 32 14.80 2.22 -8.85
N ASP A 33 13.54 1.81 -8.77
CA ASP A 33 12.68 2.24 -7.68
C ASP A 33 13.10 1.41 -6.47
N ASP A 34 13.97 2.02 -5.66
CA ASP A 34 14.45 1.50 -4.38
C ASP A 34 13.28 1.29 -3.39
N HIS A 35 12.05 1.66 -3.78
CA HIS A 35 10.82 1.52 -3.00
C HIS A 35 9.87 0.43 -3.52
N GLY A 36 10.26 -0.28 -4.58
CA GLY A 36 9.45 -1.36 -5.15
C GLY A 36 9.31 -2.55 -4.19
N HIS A 37 8.16 -2.66 -3.55
CA HIS A 37 7.63 -3.91 -2.99
C HIS A 37 6.32 -4.23 -3.70
N ASP A 38 6.10 -5.52 -3.96
CA ASP A 38 4.91 -5.96 -4.68
C ASP A 38 3.82 -6.19 -3.65
N THR A 39 3.04 -5.14 -3.35
CA THR A 39 1.84 -5.25 -2.52
C THR A 39 0.63 -4.88 -3.35
N ILE A 40 -0.30 -5.82 -3.50
CA ILE A 40 -1.64 -5.55 -4.01
C ILE A 40 -2.61 -5.44 -2.84
N GLY A 41 -3.34 -4.31 -2.79
CA GLY A 41 -4.47 -4.11 -1.91
C GLY A 41 -5.75 -3.96 -2.74
N MET A 42 -6.82 -4.63 -2.34
CA MET A 42 -8.09 -4.63 -3.06
C MET A 42 -9.24 -4.36 -2.09
N VAL A 43 -10.18 -3.53 -2.55
CA VAL A 43 -11.45 -3.25 -1.90
C VAL A 43 -12.56 -3.62 -2.87
N VAL A 44 -13.58 -4.34 -2.38
CA VAL A 44 -14.74 -4.76 -3.16
C VAL A 44 -16.01 -4.42 -2.40
N ILE A 45 -16.97 -3.82 -3.10
CA ILE A 45 -18.34 -3.59 -2.62
C ILE A 45 -19.26 -4.42 -3.49
N HIS A 46 -19.89 -5.43 -2.89
CA HIS A 46 -20.85 -6.28 -3.58
C HIS A 46 -22.17 -5.54 -3.80
N LYS A 47 -22.94 -5.92 -4.83
CA LYS A 47 -24.25 -5.32 -5.15
C LYS A 47 -25.29 -5.39 -4.01
N MET A 48 -25.08 -6.29 -3.04
CA MET A 48 -25.93 -6.42 -1.85
C MET A 48 -25.49 -5.52 -0.68
N GLY A 49 -24.46 -4.69 -0.88
CA GLY A 49 -23.92 -3.80 0.16
C GLY A 49 -22.80 -4.42 1.02
N HIS A 50 -22.45 -5.69 0.81
CA HIS A 50 -21.36 -6.33 1.54
C HIS A 50 -19.99 -5.83 1.06
N THR A 51 -19.13 -5.50 2.02
CA THR A 51 -17.78 -4.99 1.79
C THR A 51 -16.75 -6.06 2.11
N ALA A 52 -15.70 -6.13 1.29
CA ALA A 52 -14.56 -6.99 1.54
C ALA A 52 -13.28 -6.24 1.17
N ALA A 53 -12.22 -6.48 1.93
CA ALA A 53 -10.89 -5.96 1.63
C ALA A 53 -9.85 -7.05 1.84
N GLY A 54 -8.78 -7.02 1.06
CA GLY A 54 -7.71 -8.00 1.14
C GLY A 54 -6.42 -7.47 0.56
N THR A 55 -5.31 -8.08 1.00
CA THR A 55 -3.96 -7.76 0.55
C THR A 55 -3.20 -9.04 0.23
N SER A 56 -2.21 -8.93 -0.64
CA SER A 56 -1.20 -9.97 -0.85
C SER A 56 0.13 -9.31 -1.20
N THR A 57 1.23 -9.85 -0.65
CA THR A 57 2.56 -9.26 -0.82
C THR A 57 3.68 -10.28 -0.64
N ASN A 58 4.81 -10.05 -1.30
CA ASN A 58 6.08 -10.71 -0.97
C ASN A 58 6.89 -9.92 0.09
N GLY A 59 6.42 -8.74 0.52
CA GLY A 59 7.07 -7.84 1.47
C GLY A 59 8.18 -6.99 0.84
N ILE A 60 8.92 -6.26 1.67
CA ILE A 60 10.03 -5.42 1.18
C ILE A 60 11.24 -6.26 0.76
N LYS A 61 11.98 -5.78 -0.25
CA LYS A 61 13.24 -6.39 -0.71
C LYS A 61 14.22 -6.50 0.46
N PHE A 62 14.97 -7.60 0.51
CA PHE A 62 16.04 -7.85 1.50
C PHE A 62 15.59 -7.74 2.97
N LYS A 63 14.30 -7.99 3.24
CA LYS A 63 13.76 -8.03 4.61
C LYS A 63 14.45 -9.10 5.47
N ILE A 64 14.48 -8.84 6.78
CA ILE A 64 14.93 -9.82 7.76
C ILE A 64 14.05 -11.09 7.68
N PRO A 65 14.63 -12.31 7.71
CA PRO A 65 13.85 -13.53 7.81
C PRO A 65 12.86 -13.45 8.97
N GLY A 66 11.60 -13.80 8.70
CA GLY A 66 10.52 -13.68 9.67
C GLY A 66 9.91 -12.27 9.78
N ARG A 67 10.40 -11.26 9.06
CA ARG A 67 9.76 -9.93 9.02
C ARG A 67 8.37 -10.02 8.41
N ILE A 68 7.39 -9.52 9.16
CA ILE A 68 6.00 -9.33 8.75
C ILE A 68 5.74 -7.83 8.65
N GLY A 69 5.17 -7.38 7.53
CA GLY A 69 4.77 -5.98 7.31
C GLY A 69 3.32 -5.72 7.71
N ASP A 70 2.76 -4.61 7.23
CA ASP A 70 1.38 -4.18 7.48
C ASP A 70 0.33 -5.05 6.76
N SER A 71 0.66 -5.61 5.60
CA SER A 71 -0.33 -6.25 4.71
C SER A 71 -1.24 -7.27 5.40
N PRO A 72 -0.74 -8.27 6.17
CA PRO A 72 -1.60 -9.26 6.82
C PRO A 72 -2.22 -8.78 8.15
N ILE A 73 -2.01 -7.53 8.55
CA ILE A 73 -2.47 -7.00 9.84
C ILE A 73 -3.80 -6.27 9.64
N PRO A 74 -4.92 -6.75 10.25
CA PRO A 74 -6.21 -6.09 10.15
C PRO A 74 -6.14 -4.64 10.62
N GLY A 75 -6.64 -3.73 9.80
CA GLY A 75 -6.62 -2.30 10.10
C GLY A 75 -5.35 -1.58 9.63
N ALA A 76 -4.27 -2.31 9.37
CA ALA A 76 -3.08 -1.73 8.74
C ALA A 76 -3.12 -1.91 7.22
N GLY A 77 -2.94 -3.13 6.72
CA GLY A 77 -2.91 -3.40 5.29
C GLY A 77 -4.28 -3.29 4.61
N ALA A 78 -5.33 -3.77 5.27
CA ALA A 78 -6.70 -3.65 4.81
C ALA A 78 -7.70 -3.69 5.97
N TYR A 79 -8.86 -3.07 5.74
CA TYR A 79 -9.99 -3.10 6.67
C TYR A 79 -11.30 -2.92 5.90
N ALA A 80 -12.35 -3.63 6.31
CA ALA A 80 -13.68 -3.53 5.72
C ALA A 80 -14.76 -3.60 6.80
N ASP A 81 -15.81 -2.80 6.64
CA ASP A 81 -16.98 -2.75 7.48
C ASP A 81 -18.21 -2.36 6.65
N ASP A 82 -19.22 -3.23 6.61
CA ASP A 82 -20.47 -3.07 5.86
C ASP A 82 -21.27 -1.81 6.26
N THR A 83 -20.98 -1.22 7.42
CA THR A 83 -21.65 -0.03 7.94
C THR A 83 -20.93 1.28 7.59
N ALA A 84 -19.69 1.23 7.10
CA ALA A 84 -18.86 2.42 6.88
C ALA A 84 -18.15 2.43 5.51
N GLY A 85 -17.52 1.32 5.15
CA GLY A 85 -16.72 1.19 3.94
C GLY A 85 -15.50 0.32 4.14
N ALA A 86 -14.56 0.42 3.22
CA ALA A 86 -13.34 -0.37 3.20
C ALA A 86 -12.14 0.43 2.68
N ALA A 87 -10.96 0.05 3.12
CA ALA A 87 -9.71 0.67 2.71
C ALA A 87 -8.58 -0.35 2.64
N ALA A 88 -7.58 -0.06 1.81
CA ALA A 88 -6.35 -0.84 1.72
C ALA A 88 -5.14 0.07 1.55
N ALA A 89 -4.03 -0.28 2.19
CA ALA A 89 -2.78 0.45 2.15
C ALA A 89 -1.70 -0.31 1.38
N THR A 90 -0.76 0.43 0.82
CA THR A 90 0.47 -0.10 0.20
C THR A 90 1.61 0.88 0.47
N GLY A 91 2.81 0.37 0.71
CA GLY A 91 3.97 1.22 1.02
C GLY A 91 4.93 0.58 2.01
N ASP A 92 5.71 1.42 2.69
CA ASP A 92 6.59 1.00 3.76
C ASP A 92 5.77 0.46 4.95
N GLY A 93 5.51 -0.84 4.91
CA GLY A 93 4.76 -1.55 5.94
C GLY A 93 5.34 -1.45 7.34
N ASP A 94 6.63 -1.15 7.51
CA ASP A 94 7.23 -1.01 8.83
C ASP A 94 6.76 0.28 9.51
N ILE A 95 6.49 1.33 8.72
CA ILE A 95 5.90 2.60 9.18
C ILE A 95 4.39 2.50 9.20
N LEU A 96 3.76 2.08 8.09
CA LEU A 96 2.30 2.04 7.94
C LEU A 96 1.62 1.24 9.07
N MET A 97 2.18 0.09 9.45
CA MET A 97 1.63 -0.77 10.49
C MET A 97 1.43 -0.05 11.84
N ARG A 98 2.24 0.97 12.14
CA ARG A 98 2.20 1.69 13.42
C ARG A 98 1.03 2.68 13.51
N PHE A 99 0.37 2.97 12.39
CA PHE A 99 -0.67 4.00 12.31
C PHE A 99 -2.06 3.46 11.92
N LEU A 100 -2.17 2.17 11.61
CA LEU A 100 -3.42 1.51 11.23
C LEU A 100 -4.19 2.28 10.14
N PRO A 101 -3.55 2.57 8.98
CA PRO A 101 -4.09 3.49 7.99
C PRO A 101 -5.46 3.07 7.45
N SER A 102 -5.66 1.79 7.14
CA SER A 102 -6.95 1.32 6.63
C SER A 102 -8.07 1.42 7.66
N TYR A 103 -7.81 1.07 8.92
CA TYR A 103 -8.78 1.23 10.00
C TYR A 103 -9.17 2.70 10.17
N GLN A 104 -8.18 3.60 10.26
CA GLN A 104 -8.44 5.02 10.47
C GLN A 104 -9.17 5.67 9.28
N ALA A 105 -8.88 5.22 8.06
CA ALA A 105 -9.61 5.66 6.87
C ALA A 105 -11.09 5.25 6.92
N VAL A 106 -11.37 3.98 7.26
CA VAL A 106 -12.74 3.49 7.45
C VAL A 106 -13.44 4.24 8.58
N GLU A 107 -12.72 4.57 9.66
CA GLU A 107 -13.28 5.35 10.77
C GLU A 107 -13.64 6.79 10.38
N TYR A 108 -12.85 7.43 9.52
CA TYR A 108 -13.24 8.72 8.95
C TYR A 108 -14.49 8.61 8.07
N MET A 109 -14.57 7.59 7.22
CA MET A 109 -15.76 7.34 6.40
C MET A 109 -16.99 7.02 7.26
N ARG A 110 -16.82 6.33 8.40
CA ARG A 110 -17.88 6.14 9.41
C ARG A 110 -18.40 7.49 9.93
N GLY A 111 -17.51 8.45 10.12
CA GLY A 111 -17.85 9.83 10.46
C GLY A 111 -18.52 10.64 9.34
N GLY A 112 -18.75 10.05 8.17
CA GLY A 112 -19.39 10.69 7.02
C GLY A 112 -18.43 11.42 6.08
N GLU A 113 -17.13 11.22 6.23
CA GLU A 113 -16.12 11.84 5.36
C GLU A 113 -16.13 11.23 3.96
N ASP A 114 -15.82 12.06 2.96
CA ASP A 114 -15.56 11.61 1.60
C ASP A 114 -14.35 10.66 1.58
N PRO A 115 -14.36 9.56 0.78
CA PRO A 115 -13.26 8.60 0.73
C PRO A 115 -11.89 9.21 0.40
N THR A 116 -11.82 10.21 -0.48
CA THR A 116 -10.56 10.90 -0.81
C THR A 116 -10.07 11.68 0.40
N ILE A 117 -10.95 12.42 1.07
CA ILE A 117 -10.61 13.20 2.27
C ILE A 117 -10.18 12.27 3.42
N ALA A 118 -10.86 11.14 3.61
CA ALA A 118 -10.48 10.13 4.61
C ALA A 118 -9.05 9.61 4.36
N CYS A 119 -8.75 9.23 3.11
CA CYS A 119 -7.43 8.79 2.68
C CYS A 119 -6.37 9.89 2.89
N GLN A 120 -6.64 11.15 2.51
CA GLN A 120 -5.72 12.28 2.70
C GLN A 120 -5.43 12.54 4.19
N LYS A 121 -6.45 12.53 5.05
CA LYS A 121 -6.28 12.70 6.50
C LYS A 121 -5.38 11.62 7.10
N VAL A 122 -5.46 10.38 6.62
CA VAL A 122 -4.57 9.29 7.04
C VAL A 122 -3.12 9.58 6.60
N ILE A 123 -2.90 9.92 5.33
CA ILE A 123 -1.56 10.26 4.83
C ILE A 123 -0.96 11.43 5.60
N SER A 124 -1.70 12.52 5.81
CA SER A 124 -1.22 13.70 6.56
C SER A 124 -0.85 13.36 8.00
N ARG A 125 -1.58 12.44 8.66
CA ARG A 125 -1.26 12.00 10.02
C ARG A 125 0.09 11.29 10.08
N ILE A 126 0.35 10.39 9.13
CA ILE A 126 1.62 9.66 9.08
C ILE A 126 2.75 10.60 8.68
N HIS A 127 2.53 11.46 7.67
CA HIS A 127 3.47 12.46 7.18
C HIS A 127 4.01 13.35 8.31
N LYS A 128 3.15 13.77 9.24
CA LYS A 128 3.55 14.59 10.40
C LYS A 128 4.69 13.96 11.22
N TYR A 129 4.74 12.64 11.32
CA TYR A 129 5.77 11.92 12.08
C TYR A 129 6.91 11.40 11.21
N TYR A 130 6.60 10.99 9.98
CA TYR A 130 7.56 10.42 9.04
C TYR A 130 7.43 11.09 7.67
N PRO A 131 7.90 12.34 7.46
CA PRO A 131 7.63 13.09 6.22
C PRO A 131 8.10 12.41 4.93
N LYS A 132 9.09 11.52 5.04
CA LYS A 132 9.70 10.79 3.92
C LYS A 132 9.19 9.35 3.76
N PHE A 133 8.11 8.96 4.44
CA PHE A 133 7.59 7.60 4.31
C PHE A 133 7.05 7.35 2.89
N PHE A 134 7.26 6.15 2.36
CA PHE A 134 6.60 5.72 1.13
C PHE A 134 5.25 5.10 1.50
N GLY A 135 4.15 5.61 0.93
CA GLY A 135 2.83 5.05 1.22
C GLY A 135 1.69 5.66 0.43
N ALA A 136 0.71 4.82 0.14
CA ALA A 136 -0.56 5.17 -0.47
C ALA A 136 -1.70 4.38 0.18
N VAL A 137 -2.90 4.95 0.16
CA VAL A 137 -4.13 4.34 0.67
C VAL A 137 -5.22 4.52 -0.38
N ILE A 138 -6.01 3.47 -0.62
CA ILE A 138 -7.29 3.54 -1.34
C ILE A 138 -8.44 3.37 -0.35
N CYS A 139 -9.53 4.08 -0.60
CA CYS A 139 -10.73 4.13 0.23
C CYS A 139 -11.97 3.95 -0.65
N ALA A 140 -12.98 3.23 -0.16
CA ALA A 140 -14.32 3.22 -0.74
C ALA A 140 -15.38 3.14 0.36
N ASN A 141 -16.42 3.97 0.27
CA ASN A 141 -17.53 3.97 1.22
C ASN A 141 -18.68 3.07 0.75
N VAL A 142 -19.65 2.79 1.63
CA VAL A 142 -20.79 1.91 1.34
C VAL A 142 -21.68 2.35 0.16
N THR A 143 -21.60 3.62 -0.27
CA THR A 143 -22.37 4.12 -1.42
C THR A 143 -21.68 3.87 -2.76
N GLY A 144 -20.47 3.31 -2.75
CA GLY A 144 -19.67 3.08 -3.96
C GLY A 144 -18.80 4.26 -4.39
N SER A 145 -18.77 5.35 -3.60
CA SER A 145 -17.77 6.40 -3.81
C SER A 145 -16.41 5.88 -3.39
N TYR A 146 -15.36 6.31 -4.09
CA TYR A 146 -13.99 5.87 -3.85
C TYR A 146 -13.01 7.04 -3.95
N GLY A 147 -11.82 6.84 -3.42
CA GLY A 147 -10.75 7.83 -3.42
C GLY A 147 -9.41 7.20 -3.05
N ALA A 148 -8.34 7.97 -3.24
CA ALA A 148 -7.00 7.57 -2.87
C ALA A 148 -6.18 8.76 -2.41
N ALA A 149 -5.10 8.49 -1.68
CA ALA A 149 -4.08 9.49 -1.36
C ALA A 149 -2.71 8.81 -1.22
N CYS A 150 -1.65 9.57 -1.45
CA CYS A 150 -0.27 9.12 -1.31
C CYS A 150 0.61 10.23 -0.74
N ASN A 151 1.71 9.83 -0.07
CA ASN A 151 2.69 10.76 0.46
C ASN A 151 3.66 11.22 -0.62
N LYS A 152 3.83 12.54 -0.78
CA LYS A 152 4.71 13.09 -1.83
C LYS A 152 6.19 12.92 -1.49
N LEU A 153 6.91 12.26 -2.39
CA LEU A 153 8.38 12.15 -2.39
C LEU A 153 8.94 12.67 -3.71
N SER A 154 10.25 12.93 -3.78
CA SER A 154 10.90 13.34 -5.04
C SER A 154 10.78 12.30 -6.16
N THR A 155 10.67 11.03 -5.80
CA THR A 155 10.55 9.87 -6.71
C THR A 155 9.12 9.35 -6.81
N PHE A 156 8.19 9.85 -5.99
CA PHE A 156 6.81 9.39 -5.92
C PHE A 156 5.86 10.58 -5.80
N THR A 157 5.38 11.06 -6.94
CA THR A 157 4.54 12.25 -7.04
C THR A 157 3.10 11.96 -7.41
N GLN A 158 2.81 10.77 -7.93
CA GLN A 158 1.48 10.32 -8.34
C GLN A 158 1.29 8.86 -7.96
N PHE A 159 0.06 8.50 -7.62
CA PHE A 159 -0.34 7.12 -7.36
C PHE A 159 -1.46 6.69 -8.31
N SER A 160 -1.19 5.63 -9.06
CA SER A 160 -2.17 4.97 -9.93
C SER A 160 -2.90 3.85 -9.19
N PHE A 161 -4.20 3.71 -9.41
CA PHE A 161 -4.98 2.58 -8.92
C PHE A 161 -6.07 2.18 -9.92
N MET A 162 -6.48 0.91 -9.89
CA MET A 162 -7.50 0.39 -10.81
C MET A 162 -8.89 0.50 -10.21
N VAL A 163 -9.86 0.89 -11.04
CA VAL A 163 -11.27 0.96 -10.69
C VAL A 163 -12.11 0.19 -11.70
N TYR A 164 -13.02 -0.63 -11.21
CA TYR A 164 -14.05 -1.29 -12.02
C TYR A 164 -15.41 -1.07 -11.35
N ASN A 165 -16.40 -0.59 -12.12
CA ASN A 165 -17.77 -0.46 -11.66
C ASN A 165 -18.74 -0.58 -12.85
N SER A 166 -20.05 -0.65 -12.55
CA SER A 166 -21.11 -0.80 -13.55
C SER A 166 -21.23 0.38 -14.52
N LEU A 167 -20.78 1.58 -14.14
CA LEU A 167 -20.80 2.76 -15.00
C LEU A 167 -19.74 2.68 -16.10
N LYS A 168 -18.56 2.16 -15.76
CA LYS A 168 -17.42 2.08 -16.68
C LYS A 168 -17.43 0.82 -17.53
N ASN A 169 -17.96 -0.30 -17.00
CA ASN A 169 -18.04 -1.60 -17.66
C ASN A 169 -16.69 -2.17 -18.19
N GLN A 170 -15.57 -1.56 -17.83
CA GLN A 170 -14.20 -1.98 -18.09
C GLN A 170 -13.29 -1.46 -16.97
N PRO A 171 -12.17 -2.12 -16.68
CA PRO A 171 -11.19 -1.61 -15.73
C PRO A 171 -10.60 -0.29 -16.25
N THR A 172 -10.56 0.73 -15.40
CA THR A 172 -9.92 2.01 -15.71
C THR A 172 -8.85 2.31 -14.69
N GLU A 173 -7.69 2.76 -15.15
CA GLU A 173 -6.65 3.33 -14.30
C GLU A 173 -7.05 4.76 -13.90
N GLU A 174 -7.05 5.04 -12.60
CA GLU A 174 -7.22 6.36 -12.02
C GLU A 174 -5.90 6.81 -11.40
N LYS A 175 -5.67 8.13 -11.33
CA LYS A 175 -4.44 8.71 -10.77
C LYS A 175 -4.75 9.84 -9.80
N VAL A 176 -3.99 9.91 -8.71
CA VAL A 176 -4.00 11.04 -7.77
C VAL A 176 -2.61 11.61 -7.62
N ASP A 177 -2.51 12.94 -7.53
CA ASP A 177 -1.27 13.60 -7.11
C ASP A 177 -1.06 13.40 -5.61
N CYS A 178 0.18 13.11 -5.22
CA CYS A 178 0.54 12.92 -3.82
C CYS A 178 0.60 14.26 -3.07
N ILE A 179 0.26 14.20 -1.78
CA ILE A 179 0.18 15.34 -0.86
C ILE A 179 1.32 15.38 0.15
#